data_AF-A0A3N2K4S9-F1
#
_entry.id   AF-A0A3N2K4S9-F1
#
_cell.length_a   1.000
_cell.length_b   1.000
_cell.length_c   1.000
_cell.angle_alpha   90.00
_cell.angle_beta   90.00
_cell.angle_gamma   90.00
#
_symmetry.space_group_name_H-M   'P 1'
#
loop_
_entity.id
_entity.type
_entity.pdbx_description
1 polymer ?
#
loop_
_entity_poly.entity_id
_entity_poly.type
_entity_poly.pdbx_seq_one_letter_code
_entity_poly.pdbx_strand_id
1 'polypeptide(L)'
;MKKLISALIMPLLFVGCSYRSDDIKDNGVWVPVPIGESVMGYDNIGGKIYWGYIVGMDFTEDECLGADIETFRVCKGTEYARDKHRVYYPHDEICYDGVDCGGVVAEKIVLDGANPSRFRYIGDGYAVSGNQMYLNGEKIEWNDSIIQKGGSANENMD
;
A
#
# COMPACT_ATOMS: atom_id res chain seq x y z
N MET A 1 31.31 -54.05 -16.45
CA MET A 1 30.10 -53.59 -15.74
C MET A 1 30.31 -52.17 -15.24
N LYS A 2 29.73 -51.17 -15.88
CA LYS A 2 29.56 -49.82 -15.30
C LYS A 2 28.14 -49.39 -15.68
N LYS A 3 27.23 -49.40 -14.71
CA LYS A 3 25.86 -48.91 -14.88
C LYS A 3 25.92 -47.39 -14.89
N LEU A 4 25.62 -46.77 -16.02
CA LEU A 4 25.38 -45.33 -16.11
C LEU A 4 24.01 -45.05 -15.49
N ILE A 5 24.00 -44.52 -14.27
CA ILE A 5 22.78 -44.00 -13.64
C ILE A 5 22.54 -42.62 -14.28
N SER A 6 21.64 -42.58 -15.27
CA SER A 6 21.10 -41.33 -15.80
C SER A 6 20.16 -40.75 -14.76
N ALA A 7 20.66 -39.83 -13.93
CA ALA A 7 19.82 -39.04 -13.04
C ALA A 7 19.00 -38.06 -13.89
N LEU A 8 17.73 -38.40 -14.11
CA LEU A 8 16.73 -37.52 -14.72
C LEU A 8 16.50 -36.36 -13.73
N ILE A 9 17.14 -35.21 -13.96
CA ILE A 9 16.84 -33.98 -13.22
C ILE A 9 15.45 -33.53 -13.67
N MET A 10 14.44 -33.91 -12.89
CA MET A 10 13.07 -33.41 -13.06
C MET A 10 13.09 -31.92 -12.73
N PRO A 11 12.80 -31.02 -13.68
CA PRO A 11 12.65 -29.62 -13.33
C PRO A 11 11.47 -29.55 -12.36
N LEU A 12 11.74 -29.11 -11.12
CA LEU A 12 10.69 -28.66 -10.22
C LEU A 12 9.96 -27.54 -10.98
N LEU A 13 8.81 -27.87 -11.54
CA LEU A 13 7.86 -26.88 -12.00
C LEU A 13 7.54 -26.06 -10.75
N PHE A 14 8.05 -24.83 -10.68
CA PHE A 14 7.57 -23.84 -9.75
C PHE A 14 6.09 -23.66 -10.07
N VAL A 15 5.23 -24.45 -9.43
CA VAL A 15 3.82 -24.12 -9.28
C VAL A 15 3.87 -22.82 -8.51
N GLY A 16 3.84 -21.69 -9.24
CA GLY A 16 3.92 -20.37 -8.63
C GLY A 16 2.90 -20.33 -7.51
N CYS A 17 3.33 -19.96 -6.30
CA CYS A 17 2.41 -19.80 -5.19
C CYS A 17 1.30 -18.83 -5.65
N SER A 18 0.09 -19.36 -5.79
CA SER A 18 -1.11 -18.54 -5.93
C SER A 18 -1.38 -17.93 -4.57
N TYR A 19 -1.58 -16.62 -4.55
CA TYR A 19 -1.98 -15.91 -3.34
C TYR A 19 -3.45 -15.57 -3.41
N ARG A 20 -4.09 -15.45 -2.24
CA ARG A 20 -5.52 -15.14 -2.15
C ARG A 20 -5.89 -13.80 -2.79
N SER A 21 -4.98 -12.83 -2.81
CA SER A 21 -5.17 -11.53 -3.44
C SER A 21 -5.17 -11.55 -4.97
N ASP A 22 -4.69 -12.63 -5.60
CA ASP A 22 -4.37 -12.63 -7.03
C ASP A 22 -5.63 -12.50 -7.90
N ASP A 23 -6.73 -13.10 -7.44
CA ASP A 23 -8.03 -13.09 -8.13
C ASP A 23 -8.98 -11.99 -7.61
N ILE A 24 -8.48 -11.07 -6.78
CA ILE A 24 -9.28 -9.99 -6.21
C ILE A 24 -9.11 -8.72 -7.04
N LYS A 25 -10.24 -8.14 -7.44
CA LYS A 25 -10.30 -6.87 -8.17
C LYS A 25 -9.80 -5.72 -7.30
N ASP A 26 -8.95 -4.87 -7.88
CA ASP A 26 -8.60 -3.58 -7.30
C ASP A 26 -9.74 -2.58 -7.55
N ASN A 27 -10.39 -2.12 -6.49
CA ASN A 27 -11.42 -1.08 -6.53
C ASN A 27 -10.83 0.32 -6.31
N GLY A 28 -9.52 0.44 -6.09
CA GLY A 28 -8.85 1.72 -5.84
C GLY A 28 -8.74 2.60 -7.09
N VAL A 29 -8.92 3.90 -6.90
CA VAL A 29 -8.59 4.93 -7.91
C VAL A 29 -7.21 5.49 -7.56
N TRP A 30 -6.18 5.02 -8.25
CA TRP A 30 -4.78 5.31 -7.95
C TRP A 30 -4.29 6.53 -8.75
N VAL A 31 -4.00 7.63 -8.07
CA VAL A 31 -3.60 8.91 -8.70
C VAL A 31 -2.17 9.30 -8.32
N PRO A 32 -1.41 9.98 -9.20
CA PRO A 32 -0.12 10.54 -8.82
C PRO A 32 -0.31 11.73 -7.88
N VAL A 33 0.77 12.15 -7.22
CA VAL A 33 0.87 13.42 -6.51
C VAL A 33 1.78 14.33 -7.34
N PRO A 34 1.25 15.30 -8.11
CA PRO A 34 2.10 16.20 -8.89
C PRO A 34 3.01 17.04 -7.99
N ILE A 35 4.14 17.53 -8.52
CA ILE A 35 5.08 18.36 -7.75
C ILE A 35 4.37 19.64 -7.29
N GLY A 36 4.45 19.93 -5.99
CA GLY A 36 3.81 21.07 -5.34
C GLY A 36 2.36 20.82 -4.90
N GLU A 37 1.84 19.62 -5.07
CA GLU A 37 0.48 19.23 -4.69
C GLU A 37 0.49 18.28 -3.48
N SER A 38 -0.68 18.13 -2.86
CA SER A 38 -0.96 17.19 -1.78
C SER A 38 -2.17 16.32 -2.11
N VAL A 39 -2.08 15.02 -1.83
CA VAL A 39 -3.21 14.08 -1.99
C VAL A 39 -3.30 13.19 -0.77
N MET A 40 -4.40 13.31 -0.01
CA MET A 40 -4.67 12.49 1.18
C MET A 40 -3.51 12.52 2.21
N GLY A 41 -2.97 13.71 2.45
CA GLY A 41 -1.84 13.92 3.37
C GLY A 41 -0.47 13.57 2.78
N TYR A 42 -0.38 13.02 1.57
CA TYR A 42 0.91 12.85 0.89
C TYR A 42 1.28 14.10 0.09
N ASP A 43 2.36 14.76 0.50
CA ASP A 43 2.88 15.95 -0.17
C ASP A 43 4.04 15.60 -1.10
N ASN A 44 4.03 16.15 -2.32
CA ASN A 44 5.17 16.08 -3.22
C ASN A 44 5.92 17.42 -3.24
N ILE A 45 7.00 17.50 -2.49
CA ILE A 45 7.83 18.69 -2.37
C ILE A 45 9.11 18.46 -3.16
N GLY A 46 9.24 19.15 -4.30
CA GLY A 46 10.44 19.07 -5.13
C GLY A 46 10.76 17.67 -5.68
N GLY A 47 9.76 16.81 -5.85
CA GLY A 47 9.94 15.42 -6.31
C GLY A 47 10.16 14.40 -5.19
N LYS A 48 10.03 14.82 -3.93
CA LYS A 48 10.14 13.97 -2.74
C LYS A 48 8.77 13.85 -2.08
N ILE A 49 8.44 12.63 -1.64
CA ILE A 49 7.16 12.34 -1.00
C ILE A 49 7.33 12.38 0.52
N TYR A 50 6.43 13.12 1.14
CA TYR A 50 6.24 13.23 2.59
C TYR A 50 4.81 12.81 2.93
N TRP A 51 4.53 12.62 4.22
CA TRP A 51 3.16 12.47 4.70
C TRP A 51 2.93 13.29 5.97
N GLY A 52 1.79 13.96 6.03
CA GLY A 52 1.35 14.74 7.18
C GLY A 52 1.33 16.24 6.90
N TYR A 53 1.51 17.06 7.92
CA TYR A 53 1.68 18.51 7.77
C TYR A 53 2.43 19.09 8.97
N ILE A 54 3.16 20.18 8.76
CA ILE A 54 3.83 20.93 9.83
C ILE A 54 3.55 22.42 9.62
N VAL A 55 3.02 23.09 10.64
CA VAL A 55 2.64 24.51 10.63
C VAL A 55 3.84 25.36 11.02
N GLY A 56 4.19 26.32 10.16
CA GLY A 56 5.26 27.28 10.42
C GLY A 56 6.67 26.71 10.27
N MET A 57 6.81 25.48 9.78
CA MET A 57 8.08 24.82 9.45
C MET A 57 7.93 24.02 8.16
N ASP A 58 9.06 23.70 7.52
CA ASP A 58 9.12 22.82 6.36
C ASP A 58 9.49 21.40 6.80
N PHE A 59 9.04 20.39 6.04
CA PHE A 59 9.59 19.05 6.14
C PHE A 59 11.10 19.06 5.88
N THR A 60 11.84 18.21 6.59
CA THR A 60 13.28 18.02 6.38
C THR A 60 13.52 16.77 5.53
N GLU A 61 14.78 16.44 5.25
CA GLU A 61 15.10 15.21 4.51
C GLU A 61 14.79 13.94 5.31
N ASP A 62 14.79 14.01 6.64
CA ASP A 62 14.61 12.84 7.50
C ASP A 62 13.17 12.34 7.50
N GLU A 63 12.17 13.20 7.24
CA GLU A 63 10.76 12.81 7.09
C GLU A 63 10.43 12.30 5.67
N CYS A 64 11.38 12.32 4.74
CA CYS A 64 11.15 11.86 3.37
C CYS A 64 10.92 10.35 3.34
N LEU A 65 9.83 9.92 2.70
CA LEU A 65 9.50 8.49 2.60
C LEU A 65 10.47 7.71 1.69
N GLY A 66 11.28 8.44 0.91
CA GLY A 66 12.16 7.89 -0.12
C GLY A 66 11.38 7.14 -1.21
N ALA A 67 10.09 7.44 -1.40
CA ALA A 67 9.23 6.76 -2.34
C ALA A 67 9.73 6.90 -3.78
N ASP A 68 9.49 5.87 -4.60
CA ASP A 68 9.78 5.95 -6.03
C ASP A 68 8.76 6.84 -6.73
N ILE A 69 9.10 8.12 -6.91
CA ILE A 69 8.15 9.14 -7.37
C ILE A 69 7.49 8.81 -8.72
N GLU A 70 8.21 8.15 -9.63
CA GLU A 70 7.70 7.80 -10.96
C GLU A 70 6.49 6.85 -10.86
N THR A 71 6.55 5.91 -9.91
CA THR A 71 5.51 4.89 -9.71
C THR A 71 4.62 5.12 -8.49
N PHE A 72 4.92 6.14 -7.67
CA PHE A 72 4.15 6.46 -6.48
C PHE A 72 2.73 6.90 -6.82
N ARG A 73 1.73 6.25 -6.21
CA ARG A 73 0.30 6.55 -6.39
C ARG A 73 -0.43 6.45 -5.07
N VAL A 74 -1.36 7.38 -4.85
CA VAL A 74 -2.26 7.40 -3.70
C VAL A 74 -3.63 6.88 -4.13
N CYS A 75 -4.26 6.03 -3.33
CA CYS A 75 -5.63 5.59 -3.55
C CYS A 75 -6.59 6.68 -3.07
N LYS A 76 -7.20 7.38 -4.03
CA LYS A 76 -8.06 8.55 -3.77
C LYS A 76 -9.21 8.19 -2.82
N GLY A 77 -9.44 9.05 -1.83
CA GLY A 77 -10.45 8.84 -0.80
C GLY A 77 -10.01 7.95 0.36
N THR A 78 -8.74 7.55 0.40
CA THR A 78 -8.13 6.77 1.48
C THR A 78 -6.69 7.23 1.71
N GLU A 79 -6.04 6.75 2.76
CA GLU A 79 -4.62 7.04 3.05
C GLU A 79 -3.67 5.95 2.55
N TYR A 80 -4.19 4.93 1.86
CA TYR A 80 -3.32 3.96 1.18
C TYR A 80 -2.57 4.61 0.04
N ALA A 81 -1.27 4.37 -0.02
CA ALA A 81 -0.45 4.67 -1.18
C ALA A 81 0.46 3.48 -1.52
N ARG A 82 1.03 3.47 -2.73
CA ARG A 82 2.04 2.48 -3.14
C ARG A 82 2.95 3.03 -4.20
N ASP A 83 4.15 2.49 -4.26
CA ASP A 83 5.05 2.57 -5.41
C ASP A 83 5.45 1.16 -5.84
N LYS A 84 6.41 1.02 -6.77
CA LYS A 84 6.87 -0.30 -7.24
C LYS A 84 7.58 -1.14 -6.16
N HIS A 85 7.93 -0.57 -5.02
CA HIS A 85 8.72 -1.21 -3.97
C HIS A 85 7.94 -1.44 -2.67
N ARG A 86 7.02 -0.53 -2.31
CA ARG A 86 6.39 -0.47 -0.99
C ARG A 86 4.91 -0.09 -1.08
N VAL A 87 4.19 -0.45 -0.03
CA VAL A 87 2.83 0.01 0.26
C VAL A 87 2.89 0.85 1.52
N TYR A 88 2.10 1.92 1.54
CA TYR A 88 2.10 2.94 2.57
C TYR A 88 0.69 3.10 3.17
N TYR A 89 0.64 3.33 4.48
CA TYR A 89 -0.51 3.81 5.22
C TYR A 89 0.01 4.42 6.53
N PRO A 90 -0.36 5.66 6.88
CA PRO A 90 0.12 6.34 8.08
C PRO A 90 -0.37 5.63 9.35
N HIS A 91 0.56 5.30 10.23
CA HIS A 91 0.35 4.75 11.57
C HIS A 91 1.12 5.56 12.58
N ASP A 92 0.68 5.50 13.84
CA ASP A 92 1.36 6.13 14.97
C ASP A 92 1.63 7.63 14.71
N GLU A 93 0.56 8.39 14.49
CA GLU A 93 0.62 9.83 14.24
C GLU A 93 1.20 10.59 15.44
N ILE A 94 2.31 11.27 15.21
CA ILE A 94 2.97 12.15 16.18
C ILE A 94 2.52 13.58 15.94
N CYS A 95 1.91 14.17 16.97
CA CYS A 95 1.61 15.59 17.00
C CYS A 95 2.82 16.38 17.52
N TYR A 96 3.25 17.39 16.77
CA TYR A 96 4.20 18.38 17.28
C TYR A 96 3.43 19.47 18.04
N ASP A 97 3.71 19.63 19.34
CA ASP A 97 2.99 20.55 20.20
C ASP A 97 3.26 22.02 19.83
N GLY A 98 2.20 22.70 19.38
CA GLY A 98 2.02 24.14 19.43
C GLY A 98 1.03 24.51 20.55
N VAL A 99 0.41 25.70 20.50
CA VAL A 99 -0.72 26.04 21.41
C VAL A 99 -1.96 25.17 21.10
N ASP A 100 -2.08 24.76 19.84
CA ASP A 100 -2.85 23.64 19.29
C ASP A 100 -1.87 22.79 18.46
N CYS A 101 -2.15 21.50 18.18
CA CYS A 101 -1.26 20.62 17.40
C CYS A 101 -0.70 21.35 16.17
N GLY A 102 0.59 21.69 16.22
CA GLY A 102 1.28 22.48 15.20
C GLY A 102 1.67 21.64 13.99
N GLY A 103 1.46 20.34 14.01
CA GLY A 103 1.73 19.45 12.89
C GLY A 103 1.45 18.00 13.27
N VAL A 104 1.27 17.17 12.26
CA VAL A 104 1.09 15.71 12.39
C VAL A 104 2.01 15.04 11.36
N VAL A 105 2.79 14.05 11.81
CA VAL A 105 3.57 13.16 10.95
C VAL A 105 3.34 11.71 11.38
N ALA A 106 3.53 10.75 10.48
CA ALA A 106 3.44 9.33 10.84
C ALA A 106 4.81 8.82 11.34
N GLU A 107 4.85 8.16 12.50
CA GLU A 107 6.06 7.46 12.96
C GLU A 107 6.31 6.20 12.13
N LYS A 108 5.23 5.50 11.76
CA LYS A 108 5.29 4.29 10.93
C LYS A 108 4.37 4.46 9.73
N ILE A 109 4.88 4.22 8.53
CA ILE A 109 4.05 4.37 7.32
C ILE A 109 4.15 3.21 6.33
N VAL A 110 5.23 2.43 6.36
CA VAL A 110 5.39 1.29 5.45
C VAL A 110 4.66 0.07 5.99
N LEU A 111 3.83 -0.55 5.15
CA LEU A 111 3.11 -1.79 5.47
C LEU A 111 4.03 -3.00 5.31
N ASP A 112 4.54 -3.50 6.44
CA ASP A 112 5.44 -4.64 6.47
C ASP A 112 4.82 -5.90 5.84
N GLY A 113 5.54 -6.48 4.87
CA GLY A 113 5.15 -7.71 4.18
C GLY A 113 4.12 -7.53 3.05
N ALA A 114 3.56 -6.33 2.87
CA ALA A 114 2.69 -6.04 1.73
C ALA A 114 3.50 -6.03 0.43
N ASN A 115 3.07 -6.79 -0.56
CA ASN A 115 3.64 -6.76 -1.91
C ASN A 115 2.88 -5.71 -2.75
N PRO A 116 3.54 -4.64 -3.22
CA PRO A 116 2.88 -3.54 -3.94
C PRO A 116 2.20 -3.98 -5.23
N SER A 117 2.81 -4.91 -5.98
CA SER A 117 2.25 -5.44 -7.24
C SER A 117 0.98 -6.27 -7.03
N ARG A 118 0.81 -6.83 -5.82
CA ARG A 118 -0.34 -7.64 -5.41
C ARG A 118 -1.29 -6.90 -4.47
N PHE A 119 -0.98 -5.65 -4.12
CA PHE A 119 -1.85 -4.85 -3.26
C PHE A 119 -3.14 -4.49 -4.00
N ARG A 120 -4.28 -4.65 -3.35
CA ARG A 120 -5.60 -4.31 -3.90
C ARG A 120 -6.37 -3.58 -2.83
N TYR A 121 -6.87 -2.38 -3.14
CA TYR A 121 -7.88 -1.76 -2.31
C TYR A 121 -9.24 -2.34 -2.69
N ILE A 122 -10.05 -2.75 -1.72
CA ILE A 122 -11.33 -3.42 -2.00
C ILE A 122 -12.57 -2.63 -1.55
N GLY A 123 -12.39 -1.51 -0.85
CA GLY A 123 -13.47 -0.63 -0.40
C GLY A 123 -13.53 -0.47 1.11
N ASP A 124 -14.15 0.62 1.59
CA ASP A 124 -14.41 0.89 3.01
C ASP A 124 -13.20 0.71 3.94
N GLY A 125 -12.01 1.12 3.48
CA GLY A 125 -10.77 0.99 4.25
C GLY A 125 -10.10 -0.39 4.17
N TYR A 126 -10.77 -1.38 3.58
CA TYR A 126 -10.23 -2.72 3.41
C TYR A 126 -9.27 -2.82 2.21
N ALA A 127 -8.21 -3.59 2.41
CA ALA A 127 -7.25 -3.93 1.37
C ALA A 127 -6.69 -5.34 1.56
N VAL A 128 -6.07 -5.89 0.52
CA VAL A 128 -5.40 -7.20 0.57
C VAL A 128 -4.05 -7.16 -0.14
N SER A 129 -3.13 -8.01 0.28
CA SER A 129 -1.87 -8.27 -0.42
C SER A 129 -1.35 -9.66 -0.12
N GLY A 130 -1.17 -10.47 -1.15
CA GLY A 130 -0.81 -11.87 -0.97
C GLY A 130 -1.90 -12.62 -0.19
N ASN A 131 -1.53 -13.13 0.99
CA ASN A 131 -2.44 -13.81 1.92
C ASN A 131 -2.83 -12.94 3.12
N GLN A 132 -2.57 -11.63 3.05
CA GLN A 132 -2.81 -10.68 4.13
C GLN A 132 -4.01 -9.80 3.78
N MET A 133 -4.79 -9.46 4.81
CA MET A 133 -5.92 -8.53 4.74
C MET A 133 -5.67 -7.39 5.71
N TYR A 134 -6.10 -6.20 5.33
CA TYR A 134 -5.91 -4.97 6.09
C TYR A 134 -7.23 -4.22 6.22
N LEU A 135 -7.38 -3.47 7.31
CA LEU A 135 -8.40 -2.45 7.51
C LEU A 135 -7.70 -1.19 7.99
N ASN A 136 -7.73 -0.12 7.21
CA ASN A 136 -7.05 1.15 7.52
C ASN A 136 -5.58 0.94 7.90
N GLY A 137 -4.84 0.21 7.06
CA GLY A 137 -3.43 -0.09 7.28
C GLY A 137 -3.15 -1.19 8.32
N GLU A 138 -4.10 -1.52 9.19
CA GLU A 138 -3.95 -2.55 10.22
C GLU A 138 -4.18 -3.94 9.66
N LYS A 139 -3.27 -4.87 9.96
CA LYS A 139 -3.41 -6.26 9.51
C LYS A 139 -4.49 -6.96 10.33
N ILE A 140 -5.44 -7.58 9.64
CA ILE A 140 -6.54 -8.34 10.24
C ILE A 140 -6.57 -9.79 9.78
N GLU A 141 -7.32 -10.62 10.51
CA GLU A 141 -7.64 -11.98 10.06
C GLU A 141 -8.45 -11.94 8.77
N TRP A 142 -8.13 -12.85 7.85
CA TRP A 142 -8.78 -12.86 6.55
C TRP A 142 -10.24 -13.31 6.68
N ASN A 143 -11.14 -12.55 6.05
CA ASN A 143 -12.58 -12.88 6.01
C ASN A 143 -13.14 -12.80 4.58
N ASP A 144 -13.48 -13.96 4.00
CA ASP A 144 -13.99 -14.05 2.62
C ASP A 144 -15.34 -13.33 2.43
N SER A 145 -16.12 -13.13 3.50
CA SER A 145 -17.39 -12.40 3.44
C SER A 145 -17.21 -10.92 3.09
N ILE A 146 -16.03 -10.34 3.37
CA ILE A 146 -15.73 -8.93 3.04
C ILE A 146 -15.52 -8.78 1.53
N ILE A 147 -14.81 -9.74 0.92
CA ILE A 147 -14.54 -9.76 -0.53
C ILE A 147 -15.85 -9.84 -1.33
N GLN A 148 -16.79 -10.68 -0.87
CA GLN A 148 -18.07 -10.90 -1.56
C GLN A 148 -19.00 -9.67 -1.51
N LYS A 149 -18.94 -8.85 -0.44
CA LYS A 149 -19.76 -7.63 -0.31
C LYS A 149 -19.29 -6.49 -1.22
N GLY A 150 -17.98 -6.37 -1.45
CA GLY A 150 -17.42 -5.36 -2.36
C GLY A 150 -17.78 -5.61 -3.84
N GLY A 151 -18.14 -6.85 -4.20
CA GLY A 151 -18.62 -7.21 -5.53
C GLY A 151 -20.07 -6.79 -5.79
N SER A 152 -20.97 -6.96 -4.81
CA SER A 152 -22.41 -6.74 -5.00
C SER A 152 -22.87 -5.27 -4.89
N ALA A 153 -22.11 -4.41 -4.24
CA ALA A 153 -22.45 -2.99 -4.10
C ALA A 153 -22.28 -2.18 -5.40
N ASN A 154 -21.47 -2.68 -6.35
CA ASN A 154 -21.16 -1.98 -7.61
C ASN A 154 -22.02 -2.42 -8.80
N GLU A 155 -22.98 -3.33 -8.60
CA GLU A 155 -23.86 -3.84 -9.67
C GLU A 155 -25.26 -3.20 -9.68
N ASN A 156 -25.53 -2.24 -8.79
CA ASN A 156 -26.87 -1.64 -8.61
C ASN A 156 -26.90 -0.11 -8.80
N MET A 157 -26.00 0.46 -9.60
CA MET A 157 -26.07 1.86 -10.02
C MET A 157 -26.03 1.94 -11.56
N ASP A 158 -27.14 1.56 -12.18
CA ASP A 158 -27.52 1.92 -13.55
C ASP A 158 -28.89 2.62 -13.52
#